data_AF-A0A6C0BQS3-F1
#
_entry.id   AF-A0A6C0BQS3-F1
#
_cell.length_a   1.000
_cell.length_b   1.000
_cell.length_c   1.000
_cell.angle_alpha   90.00
_cell.angle_beta   90.00
_cell.angle_gamma   90.00
#
_symmetry.space_group_name_H-M   'P 1'
#
loop_
_entity.id
_entity.type
_entity.pdbx_description
1 polymer ?
#
loop_
_entity_poly.entity_id
_entity_poly.type
_entity_poly.pdbx_seq_one_letter_code
_entity_poly.pdbx_strand_id
1 'polypeptide(L)'
;MKIIDTFTFYNELDMLFFRLTELNKHVDYFVICESTFTHSGNKKPLYYLENKERFKEFKGKIVHVVVDDMPNTGNAWDNERYQRKCIHLGIEHLSLRDDDLIIVGDCDEIPDIPSVLKHLPLNDVHCLCMHMYYYNLKTFVSDWSSAKILPYKIYKSKNDPELIRQMQTDRQIKPGGWHFSYFGDKHFIENKLKNFAHQEYNKINIIQNIDNKMNKKSCLFSNKTFKHIEIDTNAYLPVYYKLLLK
;
A
#
# COMPACT_ATOMS: atom_id res chain seq x y z
N MET A 1 -0.79 -7.27 -22.73
CA MET A 1 -1.50 -6.90 -21.50
C MET A 1 -0.50 -6.21 -20.59
N LYS A 2 -0.79 -4.97 -20.21
CA LYS A 2 -0.01 -4.21 -19.23
C LYS A 2 -0.56 -4.42 -17.83
N ILE A 3 0.29 -4.26 -16.82
CA ILE A 3 -0.09 -4.25 -15.40
C ILE A 3 0.33 -2.92 -14.79
N ILE A 4 -0.63 -2.22 -14.19
CA ILE A 4 -0.46 -0.90 -13.60
C ILE A 4 -0.64 -1.01 -12.10
N ASP A 5 0.43 -0.75 -11.36
CA ASP A 5 0.43 -0.77 -9.90
C ASP A 5 0.20 0.64 -9.36
N THR A 6 -0.87 0.85 -8.60
CA THR A 6 -1.27 2.19 -8.15
C THR A 6 -1.48 2.23 -6.64
N PHE A 7 -0.96 3.28 -6.01
CA PHE A 7 -1.04 3.43 -4.56
C PHE A 7 -0.86 4.88 -4.11
N THR A 8 -1.37 5.16 -2.91
CA THR A 8 -1.03 6.40 -2.20
C THR A 8 0.32 6.27 -1.51
N PHE A 9 1.07 7.36 -1.44
CA PHE A 9 2.39 7.40 -0.84
C PHE A 9 2.54 8.53 0.19
N TYR A 10 3.20 8.21 1.30
CA TYR A 10 3.56 9.17 2.34
C TYR A 10 5.07 9.31 2.48
N ASN A 11 5.71 8.57 3.39
CA ASN A 11 7.13 8.76 3.73
C ASN A 11 7.89 7.42 3.88
N GLU A 12 7.26 6.31 3.54
CA GLU A 12 7.81 4.96 3.66
C GLU A 12 8.84 4.66 2.56
N LEU A 13 9.90 5.45 2.44
CA LEU A 13 10.88 5.38 1.33
C LEU A 13 11.51 3.98 1.17
N ASP A 14 11.76 3.28 2.27
CA ASP A 14 12.28 1.90 2.22
C ASP A 14 11.25 0.91 1.73
N MET A 15 9.98 1.06 2.15
CA MET A 15 8.87 0.24 1.67
C MET A 15 8.61 0.50 0.18
N LEU A 16 8.65 1.76 -0.24
CA LEU A 16 8.54 2.14 -1.64
C LEU A 16 9.67 1.51 -2.46
N PHE A 17 10.91 1.61 -1.99
CA PHE A 17 12.05 1.00 -2.69
C PHE A 17 11.85 -0.50 -2.83
N PHE A 18 11.49 -1.17 -1.74
CA PHE A 18 11.19 -2.59 -1.73
C PHE A 18 10.05 -2.97 -2.70
N ARG A 19 8.92 -2.25 -2.66
CA ARG A 19 7.78 -2.44 -3.57
C ARG A 19 8.21 -2.37 -5.03
N LEU A 20 8.92 -1.30 -5.39
CA LEU A 20 9.38 -1.09 -6.76
C LEU A 20 10.35 -2.18 -7.19
N THR A 21 11.31 -2.57 -6.33
CA THR A 21 12.24 -3.68 -6.61
C THR A 21 11.50 -5.00 -6.84
N GLU A 22 10.56 -5.36 -5.97
CA GLU A 22 9.81 -6.63 -6.06
C GLU A 22 8.97 -6.69 -7.34
N LEU A 23 8.32 -5.59 -7.71
CA LEU A 23 7.35 -5.56 -8.79
C LEU A 23 7.95 -5.20 -10.15
N ASN A 24 9.20 -4.71 -10.21
CA ASN A 24 9.79 -4.12 -11.42
C ASN A 24 9.73 -5.04 -12.66
N LYS A 25 9.90 -6.35 -12.48
CA LYS A 25 9.90 -7.31 -13.60
C LYS A 25 8.49 -7.63 -14.11
N HIS A 26 7.46 -7.32 -13.33
CA HIS A 26 6.09 -7.77 -13.57
C HIS A 26 5.14 -6.62 -13.92
N VAL A 27 5.45 -5.41 -13.49
CA VAL A 27 4.62 -4.22 -13.67
C VAL A 27 5.19 -3.33 -14.78
N ASP A 28 4.30 -2.76 -15.59
CA ASP A 28 4.66 -1.82 -16.67
C ASP A 28 4.78 -0.39 -16.15
N TYR A 29 3.86 0.03 -15.27
CA TYR A 29 3.86 1.36 -14.68
C TYR A 29 3.49 1.36 -13.20
N PHE A 30 4.15 2.24 -12.45
CA PHE A 30 3.82 2.57 -11.07
C PHE A 30 3.19 3.95 -11.03
N VAL A 31 1.95 4.05 -10.56
CA VAL A 31 1.30 5.34 -10.27
C VAL A 31 1.47 5.64 -8.79
N ILE A 32 2.38 6.56 -8.50
CA ILE A 32 2.67 7.02 -7.13
C ILE A 32 1.86 8.29 -6.90
N CYS A 33 0.85 8.23 -6.03
CA CYS A 33 0.06 9.40 -5.65
C CYS A 33 0.56 9.98 -4.32
N GLU A 34 1.25 11.11 -4.39
CA GLU A 34 1.83 11.81 -3.23
C GLU A 34 1.14 13.16 -3.01
N SER A 35 0.89 13.54 -1.75
CA SER A 35 0.28 14.84 -1.41
C SER A 35 1.22 15.79 -0.67
N THR A 36 0.98 17.09 -0.74
CA THR A 36 1.64 18.11 0.11
C THR A 36 1.08 18.18 1.54
N PHE A 37 0.04 17.39 1.85
CA PHE A 37 -0.52 17.25 3.20
C PHE A 37 -0.55 15.79 3.67
N THR A 38 -0.52 15.59 4.99
CA THR A 38 -0.85 14.30 5.62
C THR A 38 -2.37 14.07 5.59
N HIS A 39 -2.82 12.84 5.88
CA HIS A 39 -4.26 12.59 6.02
C HIS A 39 -4.86 13.39 7.18
N SER A 40 -4.11 13.60 8.26
CA SER A 40 -4.52 14.49 9.37
C SER A 40 -4.52 15.99 9.03
N GLY A 41 -4.09 16.39 7.83
CA GLY A 41 -4.13 17.77 7.34
C GLY A 41 -2.90 18.63 7.68
N ASN A 42 -1.80 18.01 8.12
CA ASN A 42 -0.54 18.72 8.35
C ASN A 42 0.21 18.89 7.03
N LYS A 43 0.80 20.07 6.78
CA LYS A 43 1.71 20.26 5.64
C LYS A 43 2.92 19.36 5.77
N LYS A 44 3.35 18.78 4.65
CA LYS A 44 4.54 17.92 4.55
C LYS A 44 5.28 18.16 3.23
N PRO A 45 6.59 17.85 3.16
CA PRO A 45 7.28 17.78 1.89
C PRO A 45 6.76 16.62 1.02
N LEU A 46 7.11 16.68 -0.25
CA LEU A 46 6.95 15.59 -1.20
C LEU A 46 8.18 14.66 -1.08
N TYR A 47 8.12 13.70 -0.17
CA TYR A 47 9.20 12.77 0.14
C TYR A 47 9.69 11.98 -1.07
N TYR A 48 8.80 11.49 -1.94
CA TYR A 48 9.24 10.80 -3.15
C TYR A 48 9.95 11.79 -4.09
N LEU A 49 9.38 12.99 -4.30
CA LEU A 49 9.98 14.00 -5.16
C LEU A 49 11.38 14.41 -4.69
N GLU A 50 11.55 14.69 -3.39
CA GLU A 50 12.85 15.05 -2.79
C GLU A 50 13.88 13.91 -2.86
N ASN A 51 13.42 12.65 -2.90
CA ASN A 51 14.28 11.48 -2.92
C ASN A 51 14.26 10.75 -4.26
N LYS A 52 13.82 11.40 -5.34
CA LYS A 52 13.58 10.75 -6.65
C LYS A 52 14.82 10.05 -7.22
N GLU A 53 16.00 10.57 -6.93
CA GLU A 53 17.28 9.96 -7.34
C GLU A 53 17.51 8.56 -6.74
N ARG A 54 16.96 8.29 -5.54
CA ARG A 54 16.98 6.94 -4.93
C ARG A 54 16.26 5.91 -5.80
N PHE A 55 15.31 6.34 -6.63
CA PHE A 55 14.44 5.49 -7.45
C PHE A 55 14.77 5.57 -8.95
N LYS A 56 15.96 6.07 -9.31
CA LYS A 56 16.35 6.32 -10.71
C LYS A 56 16.25 5.09 -11.62
N GLU A 57 16.44 3.88 -11.08
CA GLU A 57 16.32 2.63 -11.83
C GLU A 57 14.89 2.35 -12.32
N PHE A 58 13.88 2.91 -11.64
CA PHE A 58 12.46 2.74 -11.97
C PHE A 58 11.88 3.93 -12.74
N LYS A 59 12.67 4.99 -12.98
CA LYS A 59 12.20 6.28 -13.52
C LYS A 59 11.37 6.15 -14.80
N GLY A 60 11.71 5.20 -15.68
CA GLY A 60 10.98 4.94 -16.93
C GLY A 60 9.57 4.35 -16.75
N LYS A 61 9.25 3.84 -15.55
CA LYS A 61 7.96 3.22 -15.22
C LYS A 61 7.12 4.06 -14.25
N ILE A 62 7.68 5.08 -13.61
CA ILE A 62 6.96 5.85 -12.59
C ILE A 62 6.17 6.99 -13.23
N VAL A 63 4.86 6.99 -12.99
CA VAL A 63 3.97 8.14 -13.12
C VAL A 63 3.77 8.72 -11.73
N HIS A 64 4.25 9.95 -11.51
CA HIS A 64 4.13 10.63 -10.22
C HIS A 64 2.98 11.64 -10.27
N VAL A 65 1.98 11.44 -9.42
CA VAL A 65 0.85 12.34 -9.22
C VAL A 65 1.09 13.14 -7.94
N VAL A 66 1.07 14.46 -8.05
CA VAL A 66 1.16 15.38 -6.91
C VAL A 66 -0.22 15.95 -6.62
N VAL A 67 -0.66 15.84 -5.37
CA VAL A 67 -1.92 16.38 -4.87
C VAL A 67 -1.64 17.53 -3.90
N ASP A 68 -1.83 18.76 -4.36
CA ASP A 68 -1.54 19.98 -3.61
C ASP A 68 -2.79 20.77 -3.16
N ASP A 69 -3.97 20.24 -3.47
CA ASP A 69 -5.29 20.84 -3.25
C ASP A 69 -6.17 20.01 -2.29
N MET A 70 -5.54 19.33 -1.31
CA MET A 70 -6.23 18.47 -0.35
C MET A 70 -7.40 19.18 0.36
N PRO A 71 -8.54 18.50 0.55
CA PRO A 71 -9.77 19.16 1.00
C PRO A 71 -9.71 19.67 2.44
N ASN A 72 -8.93 19.02 3.31
CA ASN A 72 -8.63 19.48 4.68
C ASN A 72 -9.87 19.93 5.47
N THR A 73 -10.94 19.14 5.40
CA THR A 73 -12.25 19.41 6.04
C THR A 73 -12.24 19.28 7.57
N GLY A 74 -11.10 18.88 8.16
CA GLY A 74 -10.99 18.45 9.55
C GLY A 74 -11.27 16.96 9.77
N ASN A 75 -11.75 16.24 8.75
CA ASN A 75 -11.89 14.79 8.77
C ASN A 75 -10.76 14.13 7.97
N ALA A 76 -9.90 13.37 8.66
CA ALA A 76 -8.73 12.77 8.05
C ALA A 76 -9.07 11.72 6.96
N TRP A 77 -10.26 11.12 7.03
CA TRP A 77 -10.75 10.21 5.99
C TRP A 77 -11.05 10.92 4.68
N ASP A 78 -11.52 12.16 4.72
CA ASP A 78 -11.81 12.91 3.49
C ASP A 78 -10.52 13.15 2.71
N ASN A 79 -9.43 13.42 3.44
CA ASN A 79 -8.09 13.56 2.87
C ASN A 79 -7.59 12.24 2.26
N GLU A 80 -7.63 11.12 2.98
CA GLU A 80 -7.19 9.82 2.45
C GLU A 80 -7.98 9.45 1.17
N ARG A 81 -9.30 9.56 1.23
CA ARG A 81 -10.20 9.27 0.10
C ARG A 81 -9.87 10.15 -1.10
N TYR A 82 -9.64 11.45 -0.88
CA TYR A 82 -9.30 12.38 -1.95
C TYR A 82 -7.95 12.03 -2.59
N GLN A 83 -6.91 11.80 -1.79
CA GLN A 83 -5.61 11.37 -2.32
C GLN A 83 -5.73 10.07 -3.14
N ARG A 84 -6.52 9.09 -2.66
CA ARG A 84 -6.74 7.85 -3.41
C ARG A 84 -7.50 8.11 -4.72
N LYS A 85 -8.50 8.99 -4.75
CA LYS A 85 -9.19 9.40 -5.99
C LYS A 85 -8.23 9.99 -7.01
N CYS A 86 -7.26 10.81 -6.58
CA CYS A 86 -6.28 11.42 -7.47
C CYS A 86 -5.35 10.42 -8.18
N ILE A 87 -5.28 9.15 -7.76
CA ILE A 87 -4.61 8.08 -8.54
C ILE A 87 -5.12 8.06 -9.99
N HIS A 88 -6.40 8.38 -10.20
CA HIS A 88 -7.02 8.44 -11.52
C HIS A 88 -6.24 9.34 -12.49
N LEU A 89 -5.74 10.48 -12.04
CA LEU A 89 -4.96 11.42 -12.87
C LEU A 89 -3.73 10.74 -13.48
N GLY A 90 -3.05 9.90 -12.71
CA GLY A 90 -1.90 9.14 -13.20
C GLY A 90 -2.27 8.06 -14.22
N ILE A 91 -3.43 7.43 -14.05
CA ILE A 91 -3.95 6.43 -15.00
C ILE A 91 -4.35 7.08 -16.32
N GLU A 92 -4.92 8.29 -16.32
CA GLU A 92 -5.31 9.01 -17.54
C GLU A 92 -4.13 9.38 -18.45
N HIS A 93 -2.93 9.51 -17.88
CA HIS A 93 -1.71 9.75 -18.65
C HIS A 93 -1.19 8.52 -19.39
N LEU A 94 -1.79 7.34 -19.19
CA LEU A 94 -1.36 6.08 -19.78
C LEU A 94 -2.26 5.67 -20.95
N SER A 95 -1.66 5.27 -22.07
CA SER A 95 -2.38 4.61 -23.15
C SER A 95 -2.58 3.12 -22.81
N LEU A 96 -3.75 2.81 -22.25
CA LEU A 96 -4.15 1.47 -21.80
C LEU A 96 -5.23 0.86 -22.71
N ARG A 97 -5.24 -0.47 -22.78
CA ARG A 97 -6.23 -1.28 -23.47
C ARG A 97 -7.18 -1.93 -22.47
N ASP A 98 -8.35 -2.35 -22.94
CA ASP A 98 -9.41 -2.91 -22.10
C ASP A 98 -8.99 -4.12 -21.25
N ASP A 99 -8.05 -4.92 -21.76
CA ASP A 99 -7.50 -6.12 -21.12
C ASP A 99 -6.34 -5.84 -20.16
N ASP A 100 -5.80 -4.63 -20.12
CA ASP A 100 -4.74 -4.25 -19.17
C ASP A 100 -5.29 -4.23 -17.74
N LEU A 101 -4.45 -4.51 -16.74
CA LEU A 101 -4.87 -4.67 -15.34
C LEU A 101 -4.48 -3.45 -14.50
N ILE A 102 -5.38 -2.99 -13.66
CA ILE A 102 -5.14 -1.95 -12.66
C ILE A 102 -5.14 -2.61 -11.28
N ILE A 103 -4.13 -2.30 -10.46
CA ILE A 103 -4.09 -2.65 -9.04
C ILE A 103 -4.25 -1.38 -8.23
N VAL A 104 -5.16 -1.39 -7.26
CA VAL A 104 -5.41 -0.28 -6.33
C VAL A 104 -5.13 -0.76 -4.91
N GLY A 105 -4.12 -0.19 -4.26
CA GLY A 105 -3.76 -0.51 -2.88
C GLY A 105 -3.03 0.64 -2.19
N ASP A 106 -2.40 0.34 -1.06
CA ASP A 106 -1.53 1.25 -0.31
C ASP A 106 -0.07 0.81 -0.44
N CYS A 107 0.89 1.70 -0.15
CA CYS A 107 2.32 1.47 -0.37
C CYS A 107 2.85 0.16 0.27
N ASP A 108 2.35 -0.20 1.45
CA ASP A 108 2.73 -1.41 2.20
C ASP A 108 1.97 -2.68 1.79
N GLU A 109 1.09 -2.63 0.80
CA GLU A 109 0.33 -3.76 0.23
C GLU A 109 0.94 -4.24 -1.09
N ILE A 110 1.81 -5.25 -1.04
CA ILE A 110 2.66 -5.68 -2.15
C ILE A 110 2.04 -6.91 -2.86
N PRO A 111 1.55 -6.77 -4.10
CA PRO A 111 0.92 -7.88 -4.83
C PRO A 111 1.93 -8.96 -5.25
N ASP A 112 1.55 -10.22 -5.11
CA ASP A 112 2.29 -11.34 -5.72
C ASP A 112 1.84 -11.52 -7.18
N ILE A 113 2.41 -10.73 -8.09
CA ILE A 113 2.01 -10.73 -9.49
C ILE A 113 2.11 -12.13 -10.14
N PRO A 114 3.20 -12.91 -9.93
CA PRO A 114 3.24 -14.29 -10.43
C PRO A 114 2.06 -15.17 -10.01
N SER A 115 1.60 -15.08 -8.76
CA SER A 115 0.42 -15.83 -8.31
C SER A 115 -0.89 -15.25 -8.84
N VAL A 116 -1.01 -13.93 -8.91
CA VAL A 116 -2.17 -13.22 -9.48
C VAL A 116 -2.38 -13.63 -10.94
N LEU A 117 -1.32 -13.69 -11.75
CA LEU A 117 -1.40 -14.02 -13.18
C LEU A 117 -1.94 -15.43 -13.47
N LYS A 118 -1.88 -16.35 -12.50
CA LYS A 118 -2.46 -17.71 -12.62
C LYS A 118 -3.99 -17.71 -12.65
N HIS A 119 -4.62 -16.59 -12.30
CA HIS A 119 -6.08 -16.45 -12.21
C HIS A 119 -6.69 -15.76 -13.45
N LEU A 120 -5.88 -15.50 -14.48
CA LEU A 120 -6.36 -14.86 -15.70
C LEU A 120 -7.22 -15.79 -16.57
N PRO A 121 -8.14 -15.23 -17.38
CA PRO A 121 -8.48 -13.81 -17.47
C PRO A 121 -9.35 -13.32 -16.31
N LEU A 122 -9.14 -12.08 -15.87
CA LEU A 122 -10.05 -11.41 -14.92
C LEU A 122 -11.15 -10.70 -15.70
N ASN A 123 -12.39 -10.74 -15.19
CA ASN A 123 -13.55 -10.11 -15.82
C ASN A 123 -14.36 -9.19 -14.87
N ASP A 124 -13.92 -9.04 -13.62
CA ASP A 124 -14.54 -8.20 -12.60
C ASP A 124 -13.49 -7.75 -11.57
N VAL A 125 -13.90 -7.00 -10.55
CA VAL A 125 -13.07 -6.59 -9.42
C VAL A 125 -12.81 -7.78 -8.49
N HIS A 126 -11.53 -8.06 -8.25
CA HIS A 126 -11.06 -9.09 -7.33
C HIS A 126 -10.31 -8.43 -6.17
N CYS A 127 -10.41 -9.01 -4.98
CA CYS A 127 -9.52 -8.64 -3.88
C CYS A 127 -8.30 -9.57 -3.84
N LEU A 128 -7.17 -8.99 -3.44
CA LEU A 128 -5.92 -9.71 -3.25
C LEU A 128 -5.82 -10.15 -1.79
N CYS A 129 -5.87 -11.46 -1.53
CA CYS A 129 -5.71 -12.01 -0.17
C CYS A 129 -4.23 -12.07 0.21
N MET A 130 -3.78 -11.04 0.92
CA MET A 130 -2.39 -10.80 1.29
C MET A 130 -2.07 -11.32 2.69
N HIS A 131 -0.92 -11.97 2.86
CA HIS A 131 -0.42 -12.31 4.20
C HIS A 131 0.01 -11.04 4.94
N MET A 132 -0.67 -10.71 6.03
CA MET A 132 -0.37 -9.53 6.83
C MET A 132 0.69 -9.82 7.89
N TYR A 133 1.77 -9.05 7.85
CA TYR A 133 2.82 -8.99 8.85
C TYR A 133 2.77 -7.65 9.58
N TYR A 134 3.17 -7.66 10.84
CA TYR A 134 3.11 -6.50 11.74
C TYR A 134 4.49 -6.23 12.32
N TYR A 135 5.01 -5.02 12.23
CA TYR A 135 6.38 -4.63 12.65
C TYR A 135 7.53 -5.26 11.84
N ASN A 136 7.49 -6.56 11.55
CA ASN A 136 8.55 -7.32 10.87
C ASN A 136 8.02 -8.63 10.27
N LEU A 137 8.86 -9.30 9.47
CA LEU A 137 8.54 -10.56 8.79
C LEU A 137 8.30 -11.76 9.72
N LYS A 138 8.55 -11.63 11.03
CA LYS A 138 8.36 -12.72 12.00
C LYS A 138 7.03 -12.64 12.75
N THR A 139 6.22 -11.60 12.54
CA THR A 139 5.02 -11.35 13.35
C THR A 139 3.80 -11.35 12.44
N PHE A 140 3.20 -12.52 12.26
CA PHE A 140 2.08 -12.75 11.35
C PHE A 140 0.73 -12.52 12.04
N VAL A 141 -0.18 -11.82 11.36
CA VAL A 141 -1.49 -11.46 11.88
C VAL A 141 -2.58 -12.38 11.33
N SER A 142 -2.88 -12.25 10.04
CA SER A 142 -3.94 -12.94 9.30
C SER A 142 -3.83 -12.59 7.82
N ASP A 143 -4.80 -13.02 7.02
CA ASP A 143 -4.98 -12.47 5.67
C ASP A 143 -5.58 -11.06 5.74
N TRP A 144 -5.23 -10.24 4.75
CA TRP A 144 -5.74 -8.90 4.48
C TRP A 144 -6.21 -8.85 3.03
N SER A 145 -7.42 -8.33 2.75
CA SER A 145 -8.06 -8.45 1.43
C SER A 145 -8.59 -7.13 0.88
N SER A 146 -7.90 -6.05 1.22
CA SER A 146 -8.41 -4.71 0.93
C SER A 146 -7.90 -4.19 -0.43
N ALA A 147 -6.67 -4.53 -0.83
CA ALA A 147 -6.14 -4.26 -2.17
C ALA A 147 -7.00 -4.92 -3.26
N LYS A 148 -7.21 -4.21 -4.37
CA LYS A 148 -8.05 -4.66 -5.49
C LYS A 148 -7.25 -4.77 -6.78
N ILE A 149 -7.68 -5.69 -7.64
CA ILE A 149 -7.24 -5.78 -9.03
C ILE A 149 -8.46 -5.93 -9.95
N LEU A 150 -8.41 -5.26 -11.10
CA LEU A 150 -9.49 -5.29 -12.11
C LEU A 150 -8.96 -5.00 -13.52
N PRO A 151 -9.64 -5.49 -14.58
CA PRO A 151 -9.36 -5.06 -15.94
C PRO A 151 -9.68 -3.57 -16.14
N TYR A 152 -8.92 -2.89 -16.98
CA TYR A 152 -9.09 -1.46 -17.26
C TYR A 152 -10.46 -1.16 -17.87
N LYS A 153 -11.06 -2.08 -18.63
CA LYS A 153 -12.45 -1.96 -19.08
C LYS A 153 -13.44 -1.76 -17.92
N ILE A 154 -13.25 -2.48 -16.82
CA ILE A 154 -14.09 -2.39 -15.62
C ILE A 154 -13.73 -1.14 -14.81
N TYR A 155 -12.45 -0.74 -14.81
CA TYR A 155 -12.02 0.53 -14.22
C TYR A 155 -12.72 1.72 -14.89
N LYS A 156 -12.74 1.80 -16.23
CA LYS A 156 -13.37 2.92 -16.98
C LYS A 156 -14.83 3.17 -16.61
N SER A 157 -15.60 2.12 -16.31
CA SER A 157 -17.01 2.27 -15.94
C SER A 157 -17.22 2.83 -14.52
N LYS A 158 -16.21 2.75 -13.67
CA LYS A 158 -16.24 3.20 -12.27
C LYS A 158 -15.54 4.54 -12.11
N ASN A 159 -14.37 4.67 -12.74
CA ASN A 159 -13.53 5.85 -12.81
C ASN A 159 -13.18 6.50 -11.46
N ASP A 160 -13.18 5.71 -10.38
CA ASP A 160 -12.95 6.17 -9.02
C ASP A 160 -12.17 5.09 -8.25
N PRO A 161 -10.85 5.27 -8.04
CA PRO A 161 -10.02 4.34 -7.28
C PRO A 161 -10.46 4.17 -5.82
N GLU A 162 -11.02 5.21 -5.19
CA GLU A 162 -11.57 5.11 -3.83
C GLU A 162 -12.82 4.24 -3.81
N LEU A 163 -13.74 4.45 -4.76
CA LEU A 163 -14.91 3.59 -4.90
C LEU A 163 -14.49 2.13 -5.06
N ILE A 164 -13.53 1.85 -5.94
CA ILE A 164 -13.00 0.50 -6.18
C ILE A 164 -12.41 -0.09 -4.89
N ARG A 165 -11.60 0.68 -4.16
CA ARG A 165 -10.97 0.27 -2.88
C ARG A 165 -12.02 -0.22 -1.88
N GLN A 166 -13.16 0.47 -1.78
CA GLN A 166 -14.25 0.16 -0.84
C GLN A 166 -15.21 -0.94 -1.32
N MET A 167 -15.12 -1.39 -2.57
CA MET A 167 -16.01 -2.41 -3.09
C MET A 167 -15.88 -3.73 -2.33
N GLN A 168 -17.03 -4.26 -1.90
CA GLN A 168 -17.15 -5.61 -1.40
C GLN A 168 -17.26 -6.59 -2.56
N THR A 169 -16.53 -7.70 -2.48
CA THR A 169 -16.53 -8.75 -3.51
C THR A 169 -16.10 -10.07 -2.87
N ASP A 170 -16.77 -11.15 -3.25
CA ASP A 170 -16.41 -12.52 -2.84
C ASP A 170 -15.33 -13.12 -3.75
N ARG A 171 -14.91 -12.39 -4.79
CA ARG A 171 -13.87 -12.83 -5.73
C ARG A 171 -12.49 -12.56 -5.15
N GLN A 172 -11.89 -13.62 -4.63
CA GLN A 172 -10.62 -13.56 -3.94
C GLN A 172 -9.51 -14.22 -4.77
N ILE A 173 -8.35 -13.59 -4.85
CA ILE A 173 -7.13 -14.21 -5.36
C ILE A 173 -6.26 -14.59 -4.17
N LYS A 174 -6.01 -15.89 -3.99
CA LYS A 174 -5.24 -16.42 -2.88
C LYS A 174 -4.18 -17.43 -3.35
N PRO A 175 -2.88 -17.20 -3.05
CA PRO A 175 -2.37 -16.03 -2.35
C PRO A 175 -2.31 -14.79 -3.25
N GLY A 176 -2.55 -13.61 -2.69
CA GLY A 176 -2.64 -12.33 -3.40
C GLY A 176 -1.48 -11.37 -3.13
N GLY A 177 -0.55 -11.73 -2.24
CA GLY A 177 0.61 -10.89 -1.89
C GLY A 177 0.84 -10.77 -0.39
N TRP A 178 1.36 -9.62 0.02
CA TRP A 178 1.79 -9.35 1.39
C TRP A 178 1.40 -7.94 1.85
N HIS A 179 1.04 -7.79 3.13
CA HIS A 179 0.80 -6.49 3.75
C HIS A 179 1.77 -6.27 4.91
N PHE A 180 2.59 -5.23 4.83
CA PHE A 180 3.69 -4.95 5.78
C PHE A 180 3.35 -3.79 6.72
N SER A 181 2.43 -4.06 7.64
CA SER A 181 1.87 -3.04 8.52
C SER A 181 2.85 -2.62 9.63
N TYR A 182 3.05 -1.31 9.78
CA TYR A 182 3.93 -0.70 10.80
C TYR A 182 5.40 -1.18 10.75
N PHE A 183 5.94 -1.43 9.55
CA PHE A 183 7.34 -1.80 9.35
C PHE A 183 8.26 -0.58 9.55
N GLY A 184 8.85 -0.47 10.74
CA GLY A 184 9.76 0.60 11.11
C GLY A 184 10.04 0.61 12.61
N ASP A 185 10.79 1.61 13.07
CA ASP A 185 11.04 1.83 14.48
C ASP A 185 9.87 2.55 15.17
N LYS A 186 10.01 2.80 16.47
CA LYS A 186 9.02 3.55 17.24
C LYS A 186 8.75 4.93 16.68
N HIS A 187 9.78 5.65 16.21
CA HIS A 187 9.61 7.00 15.70
C HIS A 187 8.77 7.00 14.42
N PHE A 188 9.03 6.04 13.53
CA PHE A 188 8.24 5.82 12.33
C PHE A 188 6.77 5.51 12.66
N ILE A 189 6.53 4.60 13.61
CA ILE A 189 5.16 4.23 14.02
C ILE A 189 4.44 5.42 14.66
N GLU A 190 5.11 6.14 15.56
CA GLU A 190 4.56 7.35 16.19
C GLU A 190 4.19 8.41 15.14
N ASN A 191 5.08 8.64 14.17
CA ASN A 191 4.81 9.56 13.07
C ASN A 191 3.60 9.11 12.24
N LYS A 192 3.48 7.82 11.92
CA LYS A 192 2.32 7.27 11.20
C LYS A 192 1.02 7.50 11.98
N LEU A 193 1.00 7.21 13.28
CA LEU A 193 -0.18 7.39 14.14
C LEU A 193 -0.64 8.85 14.23
N LYS A 194 0.30 9.80 14.23
CA LYS A 194 -0.01 11.23 14.25
C LYS A 194 -0.60 11.74 12.93
N ASN A 195 -0.40 11.02 11.82
CA ASN A 195 -0.59 11.59 10.47
C ASN A 195 -1.55 10.83 9.55
N PHE A 196 -1.88 9.56 9.83
CA PHE A 196 -2.81 8.74 9.02
C PHE A 196 -4.31 9.00 9.31
N ALA A 197 -5.23 8.39 8.57
CA ALA A 197 -6.67 8.67 8.71
C ALA A 197 -7.31 8.24 10.03
N HIS A 198 -6.81 7.19 10.69
CA HIS A 198 -7.35 6.68 11.95
C HIS A 198 -6.94 7.53 13.18
N GLN A 199 -7.39 8.79 13.21
CA GLN A 199 -7.06 9.73 14.27
C GLN A 199 -7.60 9.31 15.65
N GLU A 200 -8.54 8.37 15.73
CA GLU A 200 -8.98 7.75 16.98
C GLU A 200 -7.86 7.00 17.73
N TYR A 201 -6.78 6.64 17.03
CA TYR A 201 -5.58 5.99 17.59
C TYR A 201 -4.42 6.96 17.88
N ASN A 202 -4.56 8.24 17.54
CA ASN A 202 -3.59 9.27 17.89
C ASN A 202 -3.73 9.66 19.37
N LYS A 203 -3.35 8.74 20.26
CA LYS A 203 -3.49 8.88 21.71
C LYS A 203 -2.17 8.65 22.42
N ILE A 204 -1.89 9.47 23.43
CA ILE A 204 -0.63 9.42 24.19
C ILE A 204 -0.35 8.06 24.81
N ASN A 205 -1.38 7.37 25.30
CA ASN A 205 -1.26 6.03 25.88
C ASN A 205 -0.87 4.97 24.84
N ILE A 206 -1.29 5.11 23.58
CA ILE A 206 -0.86 4.21 22.49
C ILE A 206 0.61 4.51 22.15
N ILE A 207 0.95 5.79 21.96
CA ILE A 207 2.29 6.24 21.58
C ILE A 207 3.34 5.81 22.62
N GLN A 208 3.07 6.01 23.91
CA GLN A 208 3.98 5.63 25.00
C GLN A 208 4.21 4.10 25.09
N ASN A 209 3.29 3.29 24.56
CA ASN A 209 3.35 1.83 24.65
C ASN A 209 3.93 1.15 23.40
N ILE A 210 4.33 1.87 22.35
CA ILE A 210 4.79 1.28 21.09
C ILE A 210 5.90 0.24 21.31
N ASP A 211 6.97 0.58 22.03
CA ASP A 211 8.10 -0.35 22.28
C ASP A 211 7.65 -1.64 22.99
N ASN A 212 6.81 -1.49 24.02
CA ASN A 212 6.25 -2.61 24.76
C ASN A 212 5.37 -3.51 23.86
N LYS A 213 4.60 -2.92 22.94
CA LYS A 213 3.76 -3.66 21.99
C LYS A 213 4.59 -4.41 20.94
N MET A 214 5.66 -3.78 20.44
CA MET A 214 6.61 -4.39 19.52
C MET A 214 7.33 -5.58 20.17
N ASN A 215 7.87 -5.40 21.37
CA ASN A 215 8.56 -6.46 22.12
C ASN A 215 7.64 -7.66 22.42
N LYS A 216 6.37 -7.39 22.74
CA LYS A 216 5.35 -8.42 22.97
C LYS A 216 4.74 -9.00 21.70
N LYS A 217 5.14 -8.52 20.50
CA LYS A 217 4.59 -8.95 19.21
C LYS A 217 3.05 -8.85 19.21
N SER A 218 2.53 -7.73 19.68
CA SER A 218 1.10 -7.51 19.92
C SER A 218 0.57 -6.29 19.17
N CYS A 219 -0.74 -6.28 18.93
CA CYS A 219 -1.45 -5.17 18.29
C CYS A 219 -1.21 -3.84 19.03
N LEU A 220 -0.96 -2.75 18.30
CA LEU A 220 -0.83 -1.42 18.90
C LEU A 220 -2.08 -0.99 19.68
N PHE A 221 -3.26 -1.46 19.23
CA PHE A 221 -4.56 -0.96 19.67
C PHE A 221 -5.32 -1.92 20.60
N SER A 222 -4.78 -3.11 20.84
CA SER A 222 -5.42 -4.12 21.70
C SER A 222 -4.37 -5.00 22.39
N ASN A 223 -4.80 -5.90 23.28
CA ASN A 223 -3.91 -6.87 23.92
C ASN A 223 -3.73 -8.17 23.11
N LYS A 224 -4.25 -8.22 21.88
CA LYS A 224 -4.09 -9.38 20.99
C LYS A 224 -2.62 -9.54 20.61
N THR A 225 -2.04 -10.70 20.92
CA THR A 225 -0.72 -11.12 20.44
C THR A 225 -0.83 -11.77 19.07
N PHE A 226 0.23 -11.66 18.29
CA PHE A 226 0.30 -12.20 16.94
C PHE A 226 1.16 -13.46 16.86
N LYS A 227 0.97 -14.24 15.80
CA LYS A 227 1.70 -15.49 15.60
C LYS A 227 3.15 -15.18 15.24
N HIS A 228 4.09 -15.85 15.90
CA HIS A 228 5.49 -15.81 15.50
C HIS A 228 5.75 -16.84 14.39
N ILE A 229 6.44 -16.44 13.32
CA ILE A 229 6.86 -17.32 12.23
C ILE A 229 8.36 -17.14 12.00
N GLU A 230 9.10 -18.25 11.93
CA GLU A 230 10.51 -18.21 11.55
C GLU A 230 10.66 -18.03 10.05
N ILE A 231 11.50 -17.08 9.66
CA ILE A 231 11.75 -16.69 8.26
C ILE A 231 12.22 -17.90 7.44
N ASP A 232 13.14 -18.69 7.98
CA ASP A 232 13.75 -19.82 7.27
C ASP A 232 12.75 -20.94 6.95
N THR A 233 11.62 -20.98 7.66
CA THR A 233 10.54 -21.95 7.45
C THR A 233 9.38 -21.40 6.63
N ASN A 234 9.42 -20.11 6.31
CA ASN A 234 8.32 -19.43 5.62
C ASN A 234 8.46 -19.57 4.10
N ALA A 235 7.68 -20.49 3.53
CA ALA A 235 7.68 -20.76 2.09
C ALA A 235 7.00 -19.67 1.24
N TYR A 236 6.35 -18.67 1.87
CA TYR A 236 5.62 -17.61 1.16
C TYR A 236 6.08 -16.21 1.56
N LEU A 237 7.28 -15.86 1.08
CA LEU A 237 7.91 -14.55 1.22
C LEU A 237 8.18 -13.93 -0.16
N PRO A 238 8.23 -12.58 -0.24
CA PRO A 238 8.65 -11.90 -1.46
C PRO A 238 10.04 -12.33 -1.92
N VAL A 239 10.36 -12.21 -3.21
CA VAL A 239 11.67 -12.58 -3.75
C VAL A 239 12.79 -11.78 -3.08
N TYR A 240 12.54 -10.49 -2.84
CA TYR A 240 13.51 -9.56 -2.26
C TYR A 240 13.30 -9.31 -0.76
N TYR A 241 12.64 -10.23 -0.03
CA TYR A 241 12.30 -10.07 1.39
C TYR A 241 13.48 -9.67 2.30
N LYS A 242 14.72 -10.02 1.91
CA LYS A 242 15.93 -9.66 2.65
C LYS A 242 16.13 -8.15 2.80
N LEU A 243 15.56 -7.34 1.90
CA LEU A 243 15.56 -5.86 2.02
C LEU A 243 14.74 -5.36 3.22
N LEU A 244 13.87 -6.20 3.77
CA LEU A 244 13.05 -5.90 4.96
C LEU A 244 13.69 -6.42 6.26
N LEU A 245 14.84 -7.09 6.18
CA LEU A 245 15.60 -7.54 7.35
C LEU A 245 16.58 -6.41 7.73
N LYS A 246 16.12 -5.51 8.59
CA LYS A 246 16.94 -4.48 9.22
C LYS A 246 17.21 -4.82 10.67
#